data_AF-A0A9X2JEG5-F1
#
_entry.id   AF-A0A9X2JEG5-F1
#
_cell.length_a   1.000
_cell.length_b   1.000
_cell.length_c   1.000
_cell.angle_alpha   90.00
_cell.angle_beta   90.00
_cell.angle_gamma   90.00
#
_symmetry.space_group_name_H-M   'P 1'
#
loop_
_entity.id
_entity.type
_entity.pdbx_description
1 polymer ?
#
loop_
_entity_poly.entity_id
_entity_poly.type
_entity_poly.pdbx_seq_one_letter_code
_entity_poly.pdbx_strand_id
1 'polypeptide(L)' 'MDAARVLVFLKGNNAHDNEFRSAVLRNNYHVSPQFRNFYLASNVFMLRGSQSPDNDLVQRTRAALDA' A
#
# COMPACT_ATOMS: atom_id res chain seq x y z
N MET A 1 0.90 -1.79 11.55
CA MET A 1 0.84 -0.88 10.38
C MET A 1 2.11 -0.96 9.54
N ASP A 2 3.25 -1.34 10.10
CA ASP A 2 4.54 -1.29 9.38
C ASP A 2 4.56 -2.20 8.15
N ALA A 3 4.01 -3.41 8.24
CA ALA A 3 3.86 -4.29 7.08
C ALA A 3 3.01 -3.66 5.96
N ALA A 4 1.93 -2.95 6.28
CA ALA A 4 1.07 -2.30 5.29
C ALA A 4 1.78 -1.13 4.58
N ARG A 5 2.66 -0.40 5.29
CA ARG A 5 3.47 0.67 4.69
C ARG A 5 4.47 0.12 3.67
N VAL A 6 5.10 -1.02 3.96
CA VAL A 6 5.98 -1.69 2.99
C VAL A 6 5.22 -2.05 1.72
N LEU A 7 3.99 -2.55 1.84
CA LEU A 7 3.16 -2.91 0.69
C LEU A 7 2.80 -1.72 -0.20
N VAL A 8 2.75 -0.49 0.33
CA VAL A 8 2.54 0.72 -0.50
C VAL A 8 3.61 0.81 -1.58
N PHE A 9 4.87 0.58 -1.21
CA PHE A 9 6.00 0.64 -2.14
C PHE A 9 6.10 -0.61 -3.00
N LEU A 10 5.93 -1.80 -2.41
CA LEU A 10 6.09 -3.06 -3.14
C LEU A 10 5.02 -3.27 -4.21
N LYS A 11 3.80 -2.78 -3.98
CA LYS A 11 2.64 -3.07 -4.83
C LYS A 11 2.16 -1.85 -5.63
N GLY A 12 2.81 -0.69 -5.51
CA GLY A 12 2.44 0.56 -6.19
C GLY A 12 3.12 0.67 -7.54
N ASN A 13 2.41 1.13 -8.58
CA ASN A 13 2.99 1.24 -9.93
C ASN A 13 3.31 2.69 -10.33
N ASN A 14 2.80 3.67 -9.60
CA ASN A 14 3.02 5.08 -9.89
C ASN A 14 2.97 5.94 -8.61
N ALA A 15 3.34 7.21 -8.74
CA ALA A 15 3.34 8.17 -7.64
C ALA A 15 1.95 8.36 -7.01
N HIS A 16 0.89 8.35 -7.84
CA HIS A 16 -0.48 8.55 -7.38
C HIS A 16 -0.96 7.43 -6.45
N ASP A 17 -0.62 6.17 -6.76
CA ASP A 17 -0.88 5.02 -5.89
C ASP A 17 -0.19 5.21 -4.54
N ASN A 18 1.07 5.64 -4.55
CA ASN A 18 1.84 5.86 -3.32
C ASN A 18 1.24 6.96 -2.45
N GLU A 19 0.91 8.11 -3.05
CA GLU A 19 0.31 9.26 -2.35
C GLU A 19 -1.04 8.89 -1.75
N PHE A 20 -1.91 8.26 -2.54
CA PHE A 20 -3.23 7.83 -2.10
C PHE A 20 -3.13 6.84 -0.93
N ARG A 21 -2.37 5.77 -1.07
CA ARG A 21 -2.27 4.71 -0.04
C ARG A 21 -1.62 5.25 1.24
N SER A 22 -0.59 6.08 1.11
CA SER A 22 0.04 6.74 2.25
C SER A 22 -0.93 7.67 2.98
N ALA A 23 -1.74 8.42 2.23
CA ALA A 23 -2.78 9.27 2.80
C ALA A 23 -3.83 8.43 3.54
N VAL A 24 -4.30 7.31 2.97
CA VAL A 24 -5.25 6.40 3.64
C VAL A 24 -4.69 5.88 4.96
N LEU A 25 -3.48 5.33 4.96
CA LEU A 25 -2.88 4.78 6.17
C LEU A 25 -2.65 5.87 7.24
N ARG A 26 -2.24 7.07 6.83
CA ARG A 26 -2.06 8.21 7.74
C ARG A 26 -3.39 8.71 8.31
N ASN A 27 -4.39 8.87 7.46
CA ASN A 27 -5.70 9.44 7.83
C ASN A 27 -6.51 8.49 8.71
N ASN A 28 -6.31 7.17 8.60
CA ASN A 28 -7.00 6.19 9.44
C ASN A 28 -6.84 6.46 10.95
N TYR A 29 -5.70 7.03 11.38
CA TYR A 29 -5.51 7.40 12.79
C TYR A 29 -6.34 8.61 13.23
N HIS A 30 -6.65 9.52 12.29
CA HIS A 30 -7.46 10.72 12.52
C HIS A 30 -8.97 10.46 12.38
N VAL A 31 -9.37 9.32 11.82
CA VAL A 31 -10.78 8.91 11.76
C VAL A 31 -11.24 8.43 13.15
N SER A 32 -12.46 8.84 13.55
CA SER A 32 -13.08 8.42 14.81
C SER A 32 -13.10 6.88 14.92
N PRO A 33 -12.82 6.30 16.10
CA PRO A 33 -12.63 4.86 16.24
C PRO A 33 -13.75 4.00 15.64
N GLN A 34 -15.01 4.40 15.79
CA GLN A 34 -16.16 3.66 15.25
C GLN A 34 -16.20 3.57 13.71
N PHE A 35 -15.48 4.44 12.99
CA PHE A 35 -15.50 4.51 11.52
C PHE A 35 -14.23 3.96 10.87
N ARG A 36 -13.18 3.64 11.62
CA ARG A 36 -11.89 3.21 11.06
C ARG A 36 -11.99 1.98 10.17
N ASN A 37 -12.75 0.98 10.60
CA ASN A 37 -12.93 -0.24 9.82
C ASN A 37 -13.69 0.03 8.51
N PHE A 38 -14.73 0.85 8.55
CA PHE A 38 -15.46 1.26 7.34
C PHE A 38 -14.58 2.09 6.39
N TYR A 39 -13.78 3.00 6.94
CA TYR A 39 -12.83 3.80 6.18
C TYR A 39 -11.77 2.93 5.49
N LEU A 40 -11.17 1.96 6.18
CA LEU A 40 -10.22 1.05 5.55
C LEU A 40 -10.88 0.14 4.53
N ALA A 41 -12.07 -0.38 4.82
CA ALA A 41 -12.82 -1.25 3.92
C ALA A 41 -13.17 -0.54 2.60
N SER A 42 -13.60 0.72 2.64
CA SER A 42 -13.95 1.48 1.44
C SER A 42 -12.74 1.80 0.55
N ASN A 43 -11.53 1.80 1.12
CA ASN A 43 -10.29 2.06 0.40
C ASN A 43 -9.51 0.79 0.02
N VAL A 44 -9.98 -0.40 0.42
CA VAL A 44 -9.20 -1.65 0.32
C VAL A 44 -8.84 -2.01 -1.12
N PHE A 45 -9.72 -1.69 -2.07
CA PHE A 45 -9.50 -1.90 -3.51
C PHE A 45 -8.22 -1.20 -4.00
N MET A 46 -7.96 -0.01 -3.48
CA MET A 46 -6.79 0.79 -3.85
C MET A 46 -5.54 0.48 -3.03
N LEU A 47 -5.63 -0.25 -1.90
CA LEU A 47 -4.48 -0.60 -1.06
C LEU A 47 -3.67 -1.80 -1.60
N ARG A 48 -4.25 -2.60 -2.52
CA ARG A 48 -3.74 -3.90 -3.02
C ARG A 48 -3.55 -4.95 -1.91
N GLY A 49 -3.79 -6.21 -2.24
CA GLY A 49 -3.62 -7.30 -1.28
C GLY A 49 -2.15 -7.66 -1.08
N SER A 50 -1.80 -8.21 0.08
CA SER A 50 -0.45 -8.74 0.32
C SER A 50 -0.08 -9.88 -0.63
N GLN A 51 -1.08 -10.63 -1.11
CA GLN A 51 -0.96 -11.72 -2.08
C GLN A 51 -0.87 -11.24 -3.54
N SER A 52 -1.05 -9.94 -3.81
CA SER A 52 -0.84 -9.40 -5.15
C SER A 52 0.65 -9.45 -5.51
N PRO A 53 1.02 -9.60 -6.79
CA PRO A 53 2.42 -9.55 -7.20
C PRO A 53 3.06 -8.20 -6.84
N ASP A 54 4.37 -8.22 -6.55
CA ASP A 54 5.17 -7.00 -6.48
C ASP A 54 5.22 -6.32 -7.85
N ASN A 55 5.41 -5.00 -7.87
CA ASN A 55 5.51 -4.26 -9.12
C ASN A 55 6.76 -4.66 -9.93
N ASP A 56 6.71 -4.42 -11.24
CA ASP A 56 7.76 -4.82 -12.17
C ASP A 56 9.12 -4.19 -11.85
N LEU A 57 9.14 -2.96 -11.31
CA LEU A 57 10.37 -2.29 -10.90
C LEU A 57 11.05 -3.05 -9.76
N VAL A 58 10.31 -3.41 -8.72
CA VAL A 58 10.79 -4.19 -7.58
C VAL A 58 11.32 -5.55 -8.04
N GLN A 59 10.58 -6.22 -8.93
CA GLN A 59 11.03 -7.50 -9.49
C GLN A 59 12.36 -7.36 -10.24
N ARG A 60 12.47 -6.35 -11.12
CA ARG A 60 13.71 -6.06 -11.86
C ARG A 60 14.87 -5.69 -10.96
N THR A 61 14.63 -4.90 -9.91
CA THR A 61 15.67 -4.52 -8.94
C THR A 61 16.18 -5.75 -8.18
N ARG A 62 15.31 -6.64 -7.73
CA ARG A 62 15.75 -7.89 -7.07
C ARG A 62 16.58 -8.76 -8.01
N ALA A 63 16.09 -8.99 -9.23
CA ALA A 63 16.82 -9.76 -10.23
C ALA A 63 18.22 -9.19 -10.53
N ALA A 64 18.39 -7.86 -10.49
CA ALA A 64 19.68 -7.21 -10.69
C ALA A 64 20.62 -7.27 -9.48
N LEU A 65 20.08 -7.39 -8.27
CA LEU A 65 20.87 -7.53 -7.04
C LEU A 65 21.31 -8.99 -6.77
N ASP A 66 20.54 -9.95 -7.30
CA ASP A 66 20.83 -11.39 -7.20
C ASP A 66 21.78 -11.90 -8.31
N ALA A 67 22.14 -11.04 -9.28
CA ALA A 67 23.05 -11.33 -10.39
C ALA A 67 24.50 -10.97 -10.07
#